data_AF-A0A3N5ZH28-F1
#
_entry.id   AF-A0A3N5ZH28-F1
#
_cell.length_a   1.000
_cell.length_b   1.000
_cell.length_c   1.000
_cell.angle_alpha   90.00
_cell.angle_beta   90.00
_cell.angle_gamma   90.00
#
_symmetry.space_group_name_H-M   'P 1'
#
loop_
_entity.id
_entity.type
_entity.pdbx_description
1 polymer ?
#
loop_
_entity_poly.entity_id
_entity_poly.type
_entity_poly.pdbx_seq_one_letter_code
_entity_poly.pdbx_strand_id
1 'polypeptide(L)'
;QVIKSGIHTDFENKDKISELIRFKTTKSEDKLVSLKEYVSGMQPDQKEIYYITGDNFTSILNSPHLEALKEKEYEVLLMTDPVDEWVVMSLTEYDGKKLKSAEKGDLELDKVDEKKKNEFTSLFDHIKARLEKQIKEVKASTRLKGSVACLSGDNFDMSAYMEKILKSTGQTIEKTKRVLELNVEHPVVVGIKNLFEKDKENERINDFCDLLYDIAIIGEGGKVDNPSRFSQKIGELMSEALKQ
;
A
#
# COMPACT_ATOMS: atom_id res chain seq x y z
N GLN A 1 13.84 -18.71 -7.79
CA GLN A 1 12.61 -19.37 -7.30
C GLN A 1 12.88 -20.58 -6.42
N VAL A 2 13.56 -21.65 -6.90
CA VAL A 2 13.80 -22.87 -6.10
C VAL A 2 14.48 -22.62 -4.74
N ILE A 3 15.53 -21.79 -4.71
CA ILE A 3 16.22 -21.45 -3.44
C ILE A 3 15.28 -20.73 -2.46
N LYS A 4 14.46 -19.80 -2.96
CA LYS A 4 13.51 -19.04 -2.14
C LYS A 4 12.46 -19.96 -1.51
N SER A 5 12.02 -21.01 -2.20
CA SER A 5 11.07 -21.99 -1.64
C SER A 5 11.60 -22.64 -0.36
N GLY A 6 12.92 -22.89 -0.30
CA GLY A 6 13.56 -23.46 0.87
C GLY A 6 13.35 -22.66 2.17
N ILE A 7 13.11 -21.35 2.09
CA ILE A 7 12.83 -20.52 3.28
C ILE A 7 11.59 -20.96 4.05
N HIS A 8 10.56 -21.47 3.37
CA HIS A 8 9.31 -21.90 3.99
C HIS A 8 9.14 -23.42 4.06
N THR A 9 10.03 -24.19 3.43
CA THR A 9 9.96 -25.67 3.41
C THR A 9 11.12 -26.36 4.12
N ASP A 10 12.29 -25.73 4.20
CA ASP A 10 13.51 -26.27 4.82
C ASP A 10 13.95 -25.38 5.99
N PHE A 11 13.27 -25.56 7.13
CA PHE A 11 13.52 -24.77 8.33
C PHE A 11 14.93 -25.01 8.92
N GLU A 12 15.52 -26.19 8.70
CA GLU A 12 16.85 -26.53 9.21
C GLU A 12 17.97 -25.74 8.51
N ASN A 13 17.80 -25.46 7.21
CA ASN A 13 18.77 -24.68 6.43
C ASN A 13 18.34 -23.23 6.18
N LYS A 14 17.24 -22.77 6.79
CA LYS A 14 16.65 -21.44 6.56
C LYS A 14 17.67 -20.30 6.63
N ASP A 15 18.55 -20.32 7.63
CA ASP A 15 19.56 -19.27 7.80
C ASP A 15 20.56 -19.25 6.63
N LYS A 16 21.09 -20.41 6.24
CA LYS A 16 21.99 -20.53 5.08
C LYS A 16 21.29 -20.13 3.79
N ILE A 17 20.02 -20.50 3.63
CA ILE A 17 19.22 -20.13 2.45
C ILE A 17 18.99 -18.62 2.42
N SER A 18 18.77 -17.98 3.56
CA SER A 18 18.59 -16.53 3.67
C SER A 18 19.82 -15.72 3.23
N GLU A 19 21.03 -16.30 3.36
CA GLU A 19 22.26 -15.71 2.85
C GLU A 19 22.38 -15.79 1.31
N LEU A 20 21.62 -16.69 0.66
CA LEU A 20 21.69 -16.96 -0.78
C LEU A 20 20.57 -16.29 -1.58
N ILE A 21 19.43 -15.98 -0.94
CA ILE A 21 18.33 -15.29 -1.63
C ILE A 21 18.75 -13.88 -2.05
N ARG A 22 18.21 -13.44 -3.17
CA ARG A 22 18.50 -12.13 -3.77
C ARG A 22 17.20 -11.47 -4.19
N PHE A 23 17.19 -10.14 -4.10
CA PHE A 23 16.03 -9.32 -4.44
C PHE A 23 16.48 -8.09 -5.23
N LYS A 24 15.56 -7.53 -6.03
CA LYS A 24 15.71 -6.16 -6.50
C LYS A 24 15.29 -5.21 -5.38
N THR A 25 15.75 -3.96 -5.42
CA THR A 25 15.35 -2.95 -4.45
C THR A 25 15.06 -1.62 -5.14
N THR A 26 14.52 -0.68 -4.37
CA THR A 26 14.34 0.72 -4.82
C THR A 26 15.65 1.44 -5.16
N LYS A 27 16.82 0.92 -4.74
CA LYS A 27 18.13 1.52 -4.98
C LYS A 27 19.07 0.69 -5.86
N SER A 28 18.68 -0.53 -6.23
CA SER A 28 19.60 -1.46 -6.89
C SER A 28 19.73 -1.32 -8.41
N GLU A 29 19.02 -0.38 -9.05
CA GLU A 29 19.04 -0.16 -10.51
C GLU A 29 18.91 -1.48 -11.30
N ASP A 30 17.88 -2.28 -10.98
CA ASP A 30 17.61 -3.62 -11.52
C ASP A 30 18.60 -4.74 -11.15
N LYS A 31 19.68 -4.45 -10.41
CA LYS A 31 20.59 -5.48 -9.90
C LYS A 31 19.97 -6.23 -8.74
N LEU A 32 20.36 -7.50 -8.63
CA LEU A 32 19.99 -8.35 -7.51
C LEU A 32 20.97 -8.14 -6.36
N VAL A 33 20.46 -7.87 -5.17
CA VAL A 33 21.23 -7.70 -3.92
C VAL A 33 20.80 -8.74 -2.89
N SER A 34 21.73 -9.10 -2.02
CA SER A 34 21.52 -9.95 -0.85
C SER A 34 20.92 -9.17 0.32
N LEU A 35 20.33 -9.89 1.27
CA LEU A 35 19.90 -9.29 2.54
C LEU A 35 21.08 -8.69 3.32
N LYS A 36 22.26 -9.29 3.22
CA LYS A 36 23.49 -8.75 3.82
C LYS A 36 23.89 -7.40 3.23
N GLU A 37 23.83 -7.27 1.91
CA GLU A 37 24.10 -6.01 1.22
C GLU A 37 23.06 -4.95 1.59
N TYR A 38 21.77 -5.33 1.65
CA TYR A 38 20.71 -4.44 2.14
C TYR A 38 21.00 -3.95 3.57
N VAL A 39 21.29 -4.86 4.51
CA VAL A 39 21.56 -4.50 5.91
C VAL A 39 22.78 -3.58 6.03
N SER A 40 23.80 -3.82 5.21
CA SER A 40 25.00 -2.97 5.17
C SER A 40 24.73 -1.56 4.62
N GLY A 41 23.68 -1.39 3.81
CA GLY A 41 23.24 -0.12 3.23
C GLY A 41 22.10 0.58 3.97
N MET A 42 21.65 0.04 5.12
CA MET A 42 20.58 0.64 5.92
C MET A 42 20.97 2.03 6.43
N GLN A 43 19.99 2.94 6.51
CA GLN A 43 20.20 4.23 7.16
C GLN A 43 20.47 4.05 8.67
N PRO A 44 21.22 4.97 9.31
CA PRO A 44 21.59 4.84 10.73
C PRO A 44 20.40 4.73 11.70
N ASP A 45 19.27 5.35 11.37
CA ASP A 45 18.03 5.35 12.15
C ASP A 45 17.03 4.26 11.73
N GLN A 46 17.35 3.51 10.67
CA GLN A 46 16.50 2.43 10.16
C GLN A 46 16.60 1.18 11.05
N LYS A 47 15.44 0.69 11.52
CA LYS A 47 15.37 -0.47 12.41
C LYS A 47 14.90 -1.75 11.71
N GLU A 48 14.12 -1.61 10.66
CA GLU A 48 13.49 -2.71 9.94
C GLU A 48 13.98 -2.83 8.49
N ILE A 49 13.89 -4.04 7.95
CA ILE A 49 14.05 -4.33 6.53
C ILE A 49 12.68 -4.15 5.87
N TYR A 50 12.52 -3.13 5.04
CA TYR A 50 11.25 -2.87 4.37
C TYR A 50 11.12 -3.70 3.10
N TYR A 51 9.92 -4.22 2.85
CA TYR A 51 9.61 -4.94 1.62
C TYR A 51 8.23 -4.61 1.08
N ILE A 52 8.03 -4.80 -0.22
CA ILE A 52 6.71 -4.79 -0.87
C ILE A 52 6.64 -5.97 -1.83
N THR A 53 5.48 -6.61 -1.90
CA THR A 53 5.20 -7.71 -2.80
C THR A 53 4.23 -7.27 -3.91
N GLY A 54 4.32 -7.87 -5.09
CA GLY A 54 3.39 -7.60 -6.18
C GLY A 54 3.79 -8.25 -7.49
N ASP A 55 2.86 -8.41 -8.43
CA ASP A 55 3.09 -9.17 -9.66
C ASP A 55 3.79 -8.38 -10.77
N ASN A 56 3.98 -7.08 -10.59
CA ASN A 56 4.58 -6.20 -11.57
C ASN A 56 5.61 -5.26 -10.94
N PHE A 57 6.86 -5.35 -11.39
CA PHE A 57 7.97 -4.55 -10.89
C PHE A 57 7.70 -3.04 -10.98
N THR A 58 7.23 -2.57 -12.14
CA THR A 58 6.94 -1.15 -12.36
C THR A 58 5.84 -0.66 -11.43
N SER A 59 4.79 -1.45 -11.23
CA SER A 59 3.69 -1.11 -10.32
C SER A 59 4.18 -0.99 -8.88
N ILE A 60 4.93 -1.97 -8.37
CA ILE A 60 5.41 -1.91 -6.98
C ILE A 60 6.46 -0.82 -6.78
N LEU A 61 7.36 -0.59 -7.75
CA LEU A 61 8.36 0.47 -7.69
C LEU A 61 7.73 1.87 -7.60
N ASN A 62 6.56 2.04 -8.24
CA ASN A 62 5.80 3.30 -8.22
C ASN A 62 4.62 3.28 -7.23
N SER A 63 4.59 2.31 -6.30
CA SER A 63 3.49 2.21 -5.36
C SER A 63 3.45 3.39 -4.37
N PRO A 64 2.25 3.92 -4.04
CA PRO A 64 2.08 4.94 -3.01
C PRO A 64 2.64 4.54 -1.64
N HIS A 65 2.68 3.22 -1.35
CA HIS A 65 3.23 2.66 -0.13
C HIS A 65 4.72 2.95 0.08
N LEU A 66 5.44 3.33 -0.98
CA LEU A 66 6.87 3.61 -0.93
C LEU A 66 7.20 5.10 -0.69
N GLU A 67 6.22 6.00 -0.71
CA GLU A 67 6.49 7.45 -0.75
C GLU A 67 7.25 7.96 0.48
N ALA A 68 6.76 7.70 1.70
CA ALA A 68 7.47 8.10 2.92
C ALA A 68 8.81 7.37 3.10
N LEU A 69 8.91 6.11 2.65
CA LEU A 69 10.17 5.35 2.68
C LEU A 69 11.21 5.98 1.74
N LYS A 70 10.80 6.39 0.54
CA LYS A 70 11.65 7.09 -0.42
C LYS A 70 12.13 8.44 0.11
N GLU A 71 11.24 9.21 0.74
CA GLU A 71 11.60 10.51 1.32
C GLU A 71 12.67 10.38 2.42
N LYS A 72 12.61 9.31 3.24
CA LYS A 72 13.64 9.00 4.25
C LYS A 72 14.84 8.24 3.69
N GLU A 73 14.89 8.05 2.37
CA GLU A 73 15.92 7.25 1.70
C GLU A 73 16.06 5.82 2.27
N TYR A 74 14.98 5.23 2.76
CA TYR A 74 14.95 3.85 3.20
C TYR A 74 14.80 2.93 1.98
N GLU A 75 15.74 2.00 1.85
CA GLU A 75 15.72 1.02 0.78
C GLU A 75 14.56 0.02 1.00
N VAL A 76 13.93 -0.44 -0.07
CA VAL A 76 12.81 -1.40 0.02
C VAL A 76 13.06 -2.57 -0.91
N LEU A 77 12.92 -3.79 -0.39
CA LEU A 77 12.96 -5.02 -1.19
C LEU A 77 11.72 -5.10 -2.09
N LEU A 78 11.95 -5.25 -3.39
CA LEU A 78 10.92 -5.35 -4.42
C LEU A 78 10.73 -6.83 -4.77
N MET A 79 9.67 -7.43 -4.24
CA MET A 79 9.44 -8.88 -4.28
C MET A 79 8.36 -9.23 -5.29
N THR A 80 8.78 -9.69 -6.47
CA THR A 80 7.87 -9.93 -7.60
C THR A 80 7.60 -11.39 -7.93
N ASP A 81 8.28 -12.34 -7.28
CA ASP A 81 8.00 -13.75 -7.49
C ASP A 81 6.81 -14.18 -6.62
N PRO A 82 5.90 -15.05 -7.11
CA PRO A 82 4.81 -15.57 -6.27
C PRO A 82 5.31 -16.19 -4.96
N VAL A 83 6.45 -16.91 -5.02
CA VAL A 83 7.08 -17.56 -3.85
C VAL A 83 7.42 -16.57 -2.74
N ASP A 84 7.61 -15.28 -3.07
CA ASP A 84 8.01 -14.26 -2.11
C ASP A 84 6.96 -14.02 -1.02
N GLU A 85 5.67 -14.23 -1.30
CA GLU A 85 4.61 -14.16 -0.28
C GLU A 85 4.84 -15.17 0.85
N TRP A 86 5.23 -16.40 0.51
CA TRP A 86 5.54 -17.43 1.51
C TRP A 86 6.91 -17.20 2.17
N VAL A 87 7.86 -16.59 1.45
CA VAL A 87 9.16 -16.19 2.02
C VAL A 87 8.94 -15.22 3.17
N VAL A 88 8.20 -14.13 2.97
CA VAL A 88 8.01 -13.10 4.01
C VAL A 88 7.12 -13.56 5.17
N MET A 89 6.27 -14.56 4.95
CA MET A 89 5.55 -15.23 6.05
C MET A 89 6.49 -16.04 6.95
N SER A 90 7.57 -16.60 6.38
CA SER A 90 8.49 -17.48 7.11
C SER A 90 9.73 -16.74 7.62
N LEU A 91 10.27 -15.80 6.84
CA LEU A 91 11.43 -14.98 7.15
C LEU A 91 10.98 -13.67 7.78
N THR A 92 10.73 -13.70 9.08
CA THR A 92 10.26 -12.54 9.85
C THR A 92 11.40 -11.63 10.34
N GLU A 93 12.64 -12.12 10.34
CA GLU A 93 13.83 -11.42 10.81
C GLU A 93 15.07 -11.90 10.03
N TYR A 94 16.04 -11.00 9.83
CA TYR A 94 17.37 -11.29 9.32
C TYR A 94 18.39 -10.41 10.04
N ASP A 95 19.46 -11.00 10.57
CA ASP A 95 20.53 -10.30 11.30
C ASP A 95 20.01 -9.37 12.42
N GLY A 96 19.02 -9.85 13.19
CA GLY A 96 18.37 -9.08 14.27
C GLY A 96 17.42 -7.97 13.79
N LYS A 97 17.23 -7.82 12.47
CA LYS A 97 16.34 -6.81 11.86
C LYS A 97 15.05 -7.46 11.40
N LYS A 98 13.92 -6.98 11.90
CA LYS A 98 12.59 -7.47 11.49
C LYS A 98 12.29 -7.05 10.06
N LEU A 99 11.61 -7.92 9.33
CA LEU A 99 11.03 -7.58 8.03
C LEU A 99 9.68 -6.89 8.25
N LYS A 100 9.44 -5.78 7.55
CA LYS A 100 8.20 -4.99 7.65
C LYS A 100 7.66 -4.66 6.26
N SER A 101 6.39 -4.97 6.04
CA SER A 101 5.72 -4.68 4.76
C SER A 101 5.45 -3.18 4.64
N ALA A 102 5.71 -2.61 3.45
CA ALA A 102 5.33 -1.25 3.11
C ALA A 102 3.80 -1.06 2.97
N GLU A 103 3.06 -2.14 2.66
CA GLU A 103 1.60 -2.13 2.45
C GLU A 103 0.81 -2.38 3.74
N LYS A 104 1.36 -3.16 4.68
CA LYS A 104 0.63 -3.63 5.87
C LYS A 104 1.03 -2.90 7.14
N GLY A 105 0.05 -2.74 8.04
CA GLY A 105 0.26 -2.13 9.35
C GLY A 105 0.66 -0.67 9.28
N ASP A 106 1.09 -0.11 10.41
CA ASP A 106 1.68 1.23 10.47
C ASP A 106 3.20 1.13 10.36
N LEU A 107 3.80 1.95 9.49
CA LEU A 107 5.25 2.03 9.34
C LEU A 107 5.91 2.79 10.48
N GLU A 108 5.15 3.62 11.22
CA GLU A 108 5.65 4.49 12.30
C GLU A 108 6.75 5.47 11.84
N LEU A 109 6.79 5.78 10.55
CA LEU A 109 7.82 6.61 9.92
C LEU A 109 7.62 8.09 10.22
N ASP A 110 6.37 8.53 10.16
CA ASP A 110 5.97 9.92 10.39
C ASP A 110 4.71 9.97 11.24
N LYS A 111 4.48 11.13 11.85
CA LYS A 111 3.25 11.43 12.59
C LYS A 111 2.48 12.50 11.83
N VAL A 112 1.20 12.23 11.60
CA VAL A 112 0.27 13.26 11.15
C VAL A 112 -0.05 14.17 12.34
N ASP A 113 -0.12 15.47 12.12
CA ASP A 113 -0.57 16.42 13.14
C ASP A 113 -1.99 16.03 13.63
N GLU A 114 -2.13 15.75 14.92
CA GLU A 114 -3.40 15.30 15.51
C GLU A 114 -4.52 16.35 15.38
N LYS A 115 -4.20 17.65 15.43
CA LYS A 115 -5.21 18.69 15.19
C LYS A 115 -5.71 18.61 13.76
N LYS A 116 -4.78 18.52 12.80
CA LYS A 116 -5.12 18.41 11.38
C LYS A 116 -5.96 17.15 11.12
N LYS A 117 -5.57 16.01 11.69
CA LYS A 117 -6.34 14.74 11.59
C LYS A 117 -7.78 14.90 12.10
N ASN A 118 -7.96 15.57 13.24
CA ASN A 118 -9.29 15.78 13.83
C ASN A 118 -10.22 16.65 12.97
N GLU A 119 -9.68 17.51 12.10
CA GLU A 119 -10.49 18.28 11.15
C GLU A 119 -11.14 17.41 10.07
N PHE A 120 -10.64 16.20 9.82
CA PHE A 120 -11.18 15.29 8.80
C PHE A 120 -12.12 14.22 9.36
N THR A 121 -12.29 14.13 10.68
CA THR A 121 -13.07 13.05 11.33
C THR A 121 -14.47 12.92 10.73
N SER A 122 -15.22 14.02 10.59
CA SER A 122 -16.56 13.97 10.02
C SER A 122 -16.60 13.52 8.55
N LEU A 123 -15.58 13.88 7.75
CA LEU A 123 -15.46 13.40 6.39
C LEU A 123 -15.12 11.91 6.37
N PHE A 124 -14.22 11.45 7.23
CA PHE A 124 -13.83 10.05 7.34
C PHE A 124 -15.01 9.16 7.73
N ASP A 125 -15.84 9.61 8.67
CA ASP A 125 -17.06 8.91 9.06
C ASP A 125 -18.05 8.80 7.88
N HIS A 126 -18.21 9.88 7.10
CA HIS A 126 -19.05 9.88 5.90
C HIS A 126 -18.53 8.91 4.83
N ILE A 127 -17.23 8.95 4.53
CA ILE A 127 -16.59 8.05 3.56
C ILE A 127 -16.73 6.59 4.03
N LYS A 128 -16.52 6.32 5.33
CA LYS A 128 -16.68 4.99 5.91
C LYS A 128 -18.11 4.47 5.78
N ALA A 129 -19.11 5.31 6.04
CA ALA A 129 -20.52 4.95 5.88
C ALA A 129 -20.86 4.64 4.41
N ARG A 130 -20.37 5.47 3.47
CA ARG A 130 -20.57 5.25 2.02
C ARG A 130 -19.92 3.95 1.53
N LEU A 131 -18.73 3.64 2.03
CA LEU A 131 -17.91 2.52 1.59
C LEU A 131 -17.92 1.33 2.56
N GLU A 132 -18.96 1.22 3.39
CA GLU A 132 -19.03 0.23 4.47
C GLU A 132 -18.85 -1.22 3.99
N LYS A 133 -19.20 -1.52 2.73
CA LYS A 133 -19.10 -2.86 2.14
C LYS A 133 -17.69 -3.16 1.65
N GLN A 134 -16.89 -2.13 1.39
CA GLN A 134 -15.58 -2.21 0.74
C GLN A 134 -14.43 -2.06 1.73
N ILE A 135 -14.58 -1.19 2.74
CA ILE A 135 -13.49 -0.81 3.65
C ILE A 135 -13.87 -1.04 5.11
N LYS A 136 -12.85 -1.23 5.95
CA LYS A 136 -12.98 -1.41 7.40
C LYS A 136 -13.01 -0.07 8.13
N GLU A 137 -12.17 0.86 7.66
CA GLU A 137 -11.92 2.14 8.32
C GLU A 137 -11.36 3.15 7.30
N VAL A 138 -11.49 4.44 7.60
CA VAL A 138 -10.80 5.53 6.92
C VAL A 138 -9.89 6.21 7.93
N LYS A 139 -8.62 6.44 7.58
CA LYS A 139 -7.68 7.15 8.44
C LYS A 139 -6.79 8.11 7.65
N ALA A 140 -6.18 9.07 8.35
CA ALA A 140 -5.12 9.88 7.78
C ALA A 140 -3.89 9.01 7.56
N SER A 141 -3.28 9.11 6.37
CA SER A 141 -2.09 8.35 6.03
C SER A 141 -0.83 8.93 6.65
N THR A 142 0.05 8.06 7.13
CA THR A 142 1.43 8.39 7.55
C THR A 142 2.45 8.09 6.45
N ARG A 143 2.04 7.42 5.36
CA ARG A 143 2.96 6.94 4.30
C ARG A 143 2.85 7.70 2.98
N LEU A 144 1.72 8.36 2.73
CA LEU A 144 1.47 9.13 1.51
C LEU A 144 2.10 10.53 1.60
N LYS A 145 2.68 10.98 0.49
CA LYS A 145 3.28 12.30 0.30
C LYS A 145 2.67 13.00 -0.91
N GLY A 146 2.75 12.36 -2.07
CA GLY A 146 2.19 12.86 -3.34
C GLY A 146 0.86 12.21 -3.69
N SER A 147 0.65 10.96 -3.31
CA SER A 147 -0.58 10.23 -3.64
C SER A 147 -1.77 10.67 -2.78
N VAL A 148 -2.97 10.56 -3.35
CA VAL A 148 -4.23 10.98 -2.71
C VAL A 148 -4.70 9.96 -1.67
N ALA A 149 -4.63 8.68 -2.01
CA ALA A 149 -5.17 7.58 -1.23
C ALA A 149 -4.43 6.27 -1.49
N CYS A 150 -4.45 5.35 -0.51
CA CYS A 150 -4.03 3.96 -0.66
C CYS A 150 -4.86 3.04 0.25
N LEU A 151 -4.77 1.72 0.04
CA LEU A 151 -5.37 0.72 0.91
C LEU A 151 -4.29 0.00 1.71
N SER A 152 -4.49 -0.15 3.02
CA SER A 152 -3.58 -0.89 3.90
C SER A 152 -4.32 -1.98 4.65
N GLY A 153 -3.72 -3.17 4.73
CA GLY A 153 -4.17 -4.25 5.61
C GLY A 153 -3.57 -4.16 7.01
N ASP A 154 -4.11 -4.92 7.96
CA ASP A 154 -3.46 -5.16 9.25
C ASP A 154 -2.19 -6.01 9.07
N ASN A 155 -1.32 -6.05 10.07
CA ASN A 155 -0.01 -6.75 9.98
C ASN A 155 -0.10 -8.22 9.55
N PHE A 156 -1.19 -8.90 9.93
CA PHE A 156 -1.40 -10.33 9.69
C PHE A 156 -2.35 -10.63 8.53
N ASP A 157 -2.89 -9.60 7.88
CA ASP A 157 -3.78 -9.78 6.73
C ASP A 157 -3.00 -10.30 5.52
N MET A 158 -3.71 -10.93 4.59
CA MET A 158 -3.17 -11.25 3.27
C MET A 158 -2.87 -9.94 2.51
N SER A 159 -1.78 -9.93 1.74
CA SER A 159 -1.51 -8.82 0.81
C SER A 159 -2.49 -8.89 -0.38
N ALA A 160 -2.63 -7.78 -1.10
CA ALA A 160 -3.36 -7.77 -2.38
C ALA A 160 -2.80 -8.80 -3.36
N TYR A 161 -1.48 -9.00 -3.38
CA TYR A 161 -0.82 -9.95 -4.26
C TYR A 161 -1.11 -11.41 -3.87
N MET A 162 -1.06 -11.75 -2.58
CA MET A 162 -1.41 -13.08 -2.08
C MET A 162 -2.87 -13.43 -2.42
N GLU A 163 -3.80 -12.50 -2.21
CA GLU A 163 -5.19 -12.70 -2.62
C GLU A 163 -5.32 -13.01 -4.11
N LYS A 164 -4.55 -12.30 -4.96
CA LYS A 164 -4.55 -12.51 -6.40
C LYS A 164 -4.00 -13.88 -6.78
N ILE A 165 -2.90 -14.31 -6.15
CA ILE A 165 -2.32 -15.64 -6.35
C ILE A 165 -3.35 -16.71 -6.02
N LEU A 166 -3.97 -16.66 -4.84
CA LEU A 166 -4.91 -17.70 -4.41
C LEU A 166 -6.22 -17.70 -5.21
N LYS A 167 -6.72 -16.54 -5.63
CA LYS A 167 -7.86 -16.47 -6.58
C LYS A 167 -7.50 -17.12 -7.92
N SER A 168 -6.27 -16.95 -8.39
CA SER A 168 -5.80 -17.57 -9.65
C SER A 168 -5.66 -19.09 -9.58
N THR A 169 -5.52 -19.66 -8.36
CA THR A 169 -5.51 -21.12 -8.14
C THR A 169 -6.91 -21.71 -7.93
N GLY A 170 -7.97 -20.90 -8.06
CA GLY A 170 -9.36 -21.32 -7.93
C GLY A 170 -9.88 -21.34 -6.49
N GLN A 171 -9.11 -20.84 -5.52
CA GLN A 171 -9.62 -20.68 -4.15
C GLN A 171 -10.58 -19.51 -4.06
N THR A 172 -11.74 -19.74 -3.45
CA THR A 172 -12.65 -18.66 -3.06
C THR A 172 -12.13 -18.03 -1.78
N ILE A 173 -11.68 -16.78 -1.89
CA ILE A 173 -11.24 -15.99 -0.74
C ILE A 173 -12.32 -15.00 -0.37
N GLU A 174 -12.70 -14.99 0.90
CA GLU A 174 -13.50 -13.92 1.45
C GLU A 174 -12.73 -12.60 1.38
N LYS A 175 -13.34 -11.60 0.74
CA LYS A 175 -12.73 -10.28 0.57
C LYS A 175 -12.53 -9.65 1.94
N THR A 176 -11.27 -9.47 2.34
CA THR A 176 -10.94 -8.81 3.61
C THR A 176 -11.07 -7.31 3.42
N LYS A 177 -11.85 -6.67 4.30
CA LYS A 177 -12.00 -5.20 4.27
C LYS A 177 -10.71 -4.57 4.77
N ARG A 178 -10.14 -3.67 3.97
CA ARG A 178 -8.90 -2.94 4.29
C ARG A 178 -9.18 -1.53 4.77
N VAL A 179 -8.17 -0.87 5.32
CA VAL A 179 -8.23 0.52 5.74
C VAL A 179 -7.93 1.41 4.54
N LEU A 180 -8.80 2.39 4.27
CA LEU A 180 -8.55 3.46 3.31
C LEU A 180 -7.74 4.56 3.99
N GLU A 181 -6.50 4.72 3.58
CA GLU A 181 -5.67 5.83 4.04
C GLU A 181 -5.79 7.01 3.08
N LEU A 182 -6.01 8.21 3.62
CA LEU A 182 -6.13 9.44 2.85
C LEU A 182 -5.00 10.40 3.21
N ASN A 183 -4.43 11.04 2.21
CA ASN A 183 -3.45 12.10 2.39
C ASN A 183 -4.17 13.42 2.73
N VAL A 184 -4.25 13.74 4.03
CA VAL A 184 -4.90 14.95 4.54
C VAL A 184 -4.20 16.25 4.14
N GLU A 185 -3.02 16.16 3.54
CA GLU A 185 -2.28 17.32 3.00
C GLU A 185 -2.51 17.49 1.50
N HIS A 186 -3.07 16.49 0.83
CA HIS A 186 -3.29 16.54 -0.60
C HIS A 186 -4.43 17.54 -0.95
N PRO A 187 -4.24 18.44 -1.93
CA PRO A 187 -5.23 19.47 -2.28
C PRO A 187 -6.63 18.92 -2.60
N VAL A 188 -6.71 17.73 -3.21
CA VAL A 188 -7.99 17.05 -3.49
C VAL A 188 -8.72 16.68 -2.20
N VAL A 189 -8.03 16.10 -1.20
CA VAL A 189 -8.67 15.69 0.06
C VAL A 189 -9.11 16.91 0.85
N VAL A 190 -8.30 17.97 0.88
CA VAL A 190 -8.66 19.26 1.46
C VAL A 190 -9.86 19.88 0.74
N GLY A 191 -9.90 19.82 -0.60
CA GLY A 191 -11.00 20.31 -1.41
C GLY A 191 -12.32 19.56 -1.14
N ILE A 192 -12.28 18.24 -1.05
CA ILE A 192 -13.43 17.40 -0.71
C ILE A 192 -13.93 17.74 0.69
N LYS A 193 -13.02 17.90 1.67
CA LYS A 193 -13.36 18.33 3.03
C LYS A 193 -14.08 19.67 3.05
N ASN A 194 -13.54 20.67 2.36
CA ASN A 194 -14.14 21.99 2.26
C ASN A 194 -15.52 21.98 1.58
N LEU A 195 -15.71 21.13 0.57
CA LEU A 195 -17.02 20.95 -0.07
C LEU A 195 -18.03 20.32 0.91
N PHE A 196 -17.62 19.25 1.60
CA PHE A 196 -18.45 18.56 2.58
C PHE A 196 -18.82 19.45 3.78
N GLU A 197 -17.93 20.32 4.25
CA GLU A 197 -18.23 21.28 5.32
C GLU A 197 -19.22 22.37 4.88
N LYS A 198 -19.21 22.76 3.59
CA LYS A 198 -20.14 23.74 3.03
C LYS A 198 -21.53 23.16 2.80
N ASP A 199 -21.59 21.94 2.27
CA ASP A 199 -22.83 21.27 1.89
C ASP A 199 -22.67 19.75 2.06
N LYS A 200 -23.19 19.23 3.16
CA LYS A 200 -23.08 17.79 3.50
C LYS A 200 -23.93 16.90 2.60
N GLU A 201 -24.98 17.45 1.99
CA GLU A 201 -25.90 16.72 1.11
C GLU A 201 -25.48 16.81 -0.37
N ASN A 202 -24.31 17.39 -0.64
CA ASN A 202 -23.83 17.53 -2.00
C ASN A 202 -23.61 16.16 -2.64
N GLU A 203 -24.36 15.85 -3.70
CA GLU A 203 -24.34 14.54 -4.35
C GLU A 203 -22.93 14.15 -4.84
N ARG A 204 -22.08 15.13 -5.18
CA ARG A 204 -20.71 14.89 -5.67
C ARG A 204 -19.79 14.28 -4.62
N ILE A 205 -20.11 14.43 -3.34
CA ILE A 205 -19.28 13.88 -2.25
C ILE A 205 -19.24 12.37 -2.35
N ASN A 206 -20.37 11.74 -2.68
CA ASN A 206 -20.44 10.29 -2.87
C ASN A 206 -19.62 9.84 -4.08
N ASP A 207 -19.64 10.61 -5.17
CA ASP A 207 -18.78 10.35 -6.34
C ASP A 207 -17.30 10.44 -5.99
N PHE A 208 -16.90 11.44 -5.19
CA PHE A 208 -15.52 11.57 -4.72
C PHE A 208 -15.11 10.44 -3.78
N CYS A 209 -15.99 9.97 -2.89
CA CYS A 209 -15.73 8.80 -2.04
C CYS A 209 -15.42 7.57 -2.90
N ASP A 210 -16.27 7.31 -3.90
CA ASP A 210 -16.12 6.18 -4.80
C ASP A 210 -14.82 6.29 -5.63
N LEU A 211 -14.46 7.50 -6.09
CA LEU A 211 -13.22 7.76 -6.83
C LEU A 211 -11.96 7.61 -5.96
N LEU A 212 -11.98 8.09 -4.72
CA LEU A 212 -10.84 7.91 -3.80
C LEU A 212 -10.53 6.42 -3.59
N TYR A 213 -11.57 5.60 -3.44
CA TYR A 213 -11.43 4.16 -3.32
C TYR A 213 -10.91 3.51 -4.62
N ASP A 214 -11.45 3.90 -5.78
CA ASP A 214 -10.96 3.39 -7.07
C ASP A 214 -9.49 3.75 -7.32
N ILE A 215 -9.10 4.99 -7.02
CA ILE A 215 -7.70 5.45 -7.12
C ILE A 215 -6.80 4.62 -6.21
N ALA A 216 -7.25 4.34 -4.98
CA ALA A 216 -6.50 3.52 -4.05
C ALA A 216 -6.32 2.08 -4.56
N ILE A 217 -7.36 1.47 -5.15
CA ILE A 217 -7.26 0.14 -5.80
C ILE A 217 -6.28 0.16 -6.98
N ILE A 218 -6.34 1.19 -7.82
CA ILE A 218 -5.46 1.29 -8.99
C ILE A 218 -4.01 1.47 -8.55
N GLY A 219 -3.76 2.28 -7.52
CA GLY A 219 -2.42 2.60 -7.01
C GLY A 219 -1.64 1.39 -6.47
N GLU A 220 -2.33 0.32 -6.08
CA GLU A 220 -1.74 -0.96 -5.65
C GLU A 220 -1.73 -2.03 -6.77
N GLY A 221 -2.08 -1.66 -8.01
CA GLY A 221 -2.14 -2.60 -9.14
C GLY A 221 -3.39 -3.48 -9.16
N GLY A 222 -4.40 -3.12 -8.36
CA GLY A 222 -5.70 -3.79 -8.33
C GLY A 222 -6.57 -3.43 -9.53
N LYS A 223 -7.69 -4.16 -9.66
CA LYS A 223 -8.69 -3.94 -10.70
C LYS A 223 -9.96 -3.36 -10.08
N VAL A 224 -10.39 -2.21 -10.59
CA VAL A 224 -11.68 -1.60 -10.20
C VAL A 224 -12.84 -2.49 -10.67
N ASP A 225 -13.85 -2.66 -9.82
CA ASP A 225 -15.01 -3.52 -10.09
C ASP A 225 -15.82 -3.03 -11.31
N ASN A 226 -15.94 -1.70 -11.49
CA ASN A 226 -16.60 -1.08 -12.64
C ASN A 226 -15.71 -0.01 -13.30
N PRO A 227 -14.80 -0.41 -14.22
CA PRO A 227 -13.92 0.52 -14.93
C PRO A 227 -14.66 1.55 -15.78
N SER A 228 -15.82 1.20 -16.32
CA SER A 228 -16.64 2.11 -17.14
C SER A 228 -17.18 3.27 -16.30
N ARG A 229 -17.70 3.00 -15.10
CA ARG A 229 -18.12 4.03 -14.15
C ARG A 229 -16.97 4.96 -13.79
N PHE A 230 -15.81 4.38 -13.44
CA PHE A 230 -14.62 5.16 -13.11
C PHE A 230 -14.24 6.12 -14.26
N SER A 231 -14.13 5.60 -15.49
CA SER A 231 -13.80 6.39 -16.68
C SER A 231 -14.82 7.51 -16.94
N GLN A 232 -16.12 7.21 -16.83
CA GLN A 232 -17.18 8.20 -16.98
C GLN A 232 -17.04 9.33 -15.95
N LYS A 233 -16.83 8.98 -14.68
CA LYS A 233 -16.69 9.96 -13.59
C LYS A 233 -15.48 10.86 -13.77
N ILE A 234 -14.35 10.31 -14.19
CA ILE A 234 -13.18 11.12 -14.56
C ILE A 234 -13.50 12.08 -15.72
N GLY A 235 -14.19 11.60 -16.76
CA GLY A 235 -14.60 12.45 -17.89
C GLY A 235 -15.54 13.59 -17.49
N GLU A 236 -16.50 13.32 -16.60
CA GLU A 236 -17.39 14.34 -16.02
C GLU A 236 -16.58 15.41 -15.26
N LEU A 237 -15.65 15.00 -14.40
CA LEU A 237 -14.81 15.93 -13.65
C LEU A 237 -13.89 16.78 -14.55
N MET A 238 -13.30 16.17 -15.59
CA MET A 238 -12.49 16.89 -16.57
C MET A 238 -13.33 17.93 -17.32
N SER A 239 -14.54 17.57 -17.74
CA SER A 239 -15.46 18.48 -18.43
C SER A 239 -15.83 19.68 -17.56
N GLU A 240 -16.04 19.47 -16.26
CA GLU A 240 -16.35 20.54 -15.33
C GLU A 240 -15.14 21.45 -15.05
N ALA A 241 -13.95 20.88 -14.87
CA ALA A 241 -12.73 21.64 -14.65
C ALA A 241 -12.39 22.56 -15.83
N LEU A 242 -12.72 22.15 -17.07
CA LEU A 242 -12.50 22.95 -18.28
C LEU A 242 -13.55 24.05 -18.51
N LYS A 243 -14.64 24.08 -17.74
CA LYS A 243 -15.68 25.13 -17.83
C LYS A 243 -15.42 26.32 -16.91
N GLN A 244 -14.38 26.25 -16.08
CA GLN A 244 -13.90 27.33 -15.22
C GLN A 244 -12.89 28.19 -15.99
#